data_AF-A0AA39LEN0-F1
#
_entry.id   AF-A0AA39LEN0-F1
#
_cell.length_a   1.000
_cell.length_b   1.000
_cell.length_c   1.000
_cell.angle_alpha   90.00
_cell.angle_beta   90.00
_cell.angle_gamma   90.00
#
_symmetry.space_group_name_H-M   'P 1'
#
loop_
_entity.id
_entity.type
_entity.pdbx_description
1 polymer ?
#
loop_
_entity_poly.entity_id
_entity_poly.type
_entity_poly.pdbx_seq_one_letter_code
_entity_poly.pdbx_strand_id
1 'polypeptide(L)'
;MRGRIFFWILILIGFVVLFYHEAARNAKMYTKKLLGRPDTEAFAPIYKQEKQKMSRDWGAQFEILLNKSSPVSKWELMSLIRSEVNCPRLIKFGADEESNGHYVCNPEINAHQWHMCLIYSIGVRDSPNFETDFLNFTEHRCWNVLVDEDPIETDLARTWSVEGRVEKFSKRDKNITSLIDLMHKYRHSVLDILKFDIDDDIIPLIHSTISLFEVHTILTTITGEPRQLAQFLNKMGRFGYVLYAWEMDARKPNTLITSHVHDRKLQSLGFGERQGTYFYYTG
;
A
#
# COMPACT_ATOMS: atom_id res chain seq x y z
N MET A 1 29.47 40.75 37.43
CA MET A 1 28.93 39.39 37.19
C MET A 1 28.36 39.17 35.78
N ARG A 2 27.76 40.17 35.11
CA ARG A 2 27.17 40.01 33.76
C ARG A 2 28.13 39.60 32.64
N GLY A 3 29.39 40.04 32.67
CA GLY A 3 30.38 39.71 31.62
C GLY A 3 30.82 38.24 31.59
N ARG A 4 30.78 37.53 32.73
CA ARG A 4 31.15 36.11 32.80
C ARG A 4 30.10 35.20 32.18
N ILE A 5 28.82 35.51 32.37
CA ILE A 5 27.72 34.69 31.81
C ILE A 5 27.71 34.78 30.29
N PHE A 6 27.91 35.97 29.73
CA PHE A 6 27.95 36.17 28.27
C PHE A 6 29.10 35.41 27.61
N PHE A 7 30.27 35.36 28.26
CA PHE A 7 31.42 34.61 27.78
C PHE A 7 31.15 33.09 27.72
N TRP A 8 30.50 32.52 28.74
CA TRP A 8 30.16 31.09 28.75
C TRP A 8 29.07 30.72 27.73
N ILE A 9 28.12 31.61 27.47
CA ILE A 9 27.09 31.40 26.42
C ILE A 9 27.73 31.36 25.03
N LEU A 10 28.67 32.26 24.74
CA LEU A 10 29.39 32.26 23.45
C LEU A 10 30.23 30.99 23.26
N ILE A 11 30.89 30.50 24.30
CA ILE A 11 31.63 29.23 24.26
C ILE A 11 30.67 28.07 23.98
N LEU A 12 29.53 28.00 24.66
CA LEU A 12 28.55 26.93 24.47
C LEU A 12 28.00 26.93 23.04
N ILE A 13 27.64 28.10 22.49
CA ILE A 13 27.18 28.22 21.10
C ILE A 13 28.29 27.80 20.13
N GLY A 14 29.53 28.22 20.37
CA GLY A 14 30.69 27.79 19.57
C GLY A 14 30.86 26.28 19.55
N PHE A 15 30.74 25.61 20.71
CA PHE A 15 30.79 24.15 20.81
C PHE A 15 29.63 23.47 20.09
N VAL A 16 28.41 23.97 20.23
CA VAL A 16 27.23 23.39 19.53
C VAL A 16 27.39 23.50 18.02
N VAL A 17 27.86 24.64 17.51
CA VAL A 17 28.10 24.84 16.08
C VAL A 17 29.23 23.93 15.58
N LEU A 18 30.34 23.82 16.33
CA LEU A 18 31.45 22.91 15.99
C LEU A 18 30.98 21.45 15.96
N PHE A 19 30.27 20.99 16.99
CA PHE A 19 29.74 19.62 17.06
C PHE A 19 28.72 19.35 15.95
N TYR A 20 27.82 20.31 15.65
CA TYR A 20 26.89 20.17 14.54
C TYR A 20 27.63 20.05 13.20
N HIS A 21 28.66 20.88 13.00
CA HIS A 21 29.42 20.89 11.75
C HIS A 21 30.26 19.63 11.59
N GLU A 22 30.83 19.11 12.67
CA GLU A 22 31.63 17.88 12.70
C GLU A 22 30.75 16.62 12.58
N ALA A 23 29.59 16.58 13.25
CA ALA A 23 28.59 15.53 13.08
C ALA A 23 28.06 15.50 11.64
N ALA A 24 27.76 16.66 11.04
CA ALA A 24 27.35 16.74 9.64
C ALA A 24 28.47 16.28 8.69
N ARG A 25 29.73 16.62 8.97
CA ARG A 25 30.89 16.19 8.18
C ARG A 25 31.10 14.68 8.27
N ASN A 26 30.99 14.12 9.47
CA ASN A 26 31.14 12.69 9.74
C ASN A 26 29.97 11.89 9.16
N ALA A 27 28.73 12.38 9.25
CA ALA A 27 27.57 11.77 8.59
C ALA A 27 27.72 11.76 7.07
N LYS A 28 28.25 12.85 6.48
CA LYS A 28 28.56 12.95 5.04
C LYS A 28 29.71 12.02 4.63
N MET A 29 30.69 11.81 5.50
CA MET A 29 31.81 10.89 5.26
C MET A 29 31.37 9.42 5.42
N TYR A 30 30.52 9.10 6.39
CA TYR A 30 29.94 7.77 6.59
C TYR A 30 29.01 7.37 5.45
N THR A 31 28.14 8.29 4.99
CA THR A 31 27.31 8.06 3.79
C THR A 31 28.17 7.90 2.55
N LYS A 32 29.26 8.67 2.39
CA LYS A 32 30.21 8.49 1.28
C LYS A 32 31.00 7.17 1.36
N LYS A 33 31.21 6.59 2.55
CA LYS A 33 31.87 5.28 2.72
C LYS A 33 30.91 4.10 2.56
N LEU A 34 29.64 4.27 2.91
CA LEU A 34 28.58 3.26 2.73
C LEU A 34 27.99 3.26 1.31
N LEU A 35 28.05 4.39 0.58
CA LEU A 35 27.45 4.55 -0.76
C LEU A 35 28.43 4.97 -1.88
N GLY A 36 29.72 5.22 -1.59
CA GLY A 36 30.62 5.90 -2.53
C GLY A 36 31.78 5.05 -3.04
N ARG A 37 31.54 4.31 -4.13
CA ARG A 37 32.48 4.38 -5.26
C ARG A 37 32.19 5.69 -6.00
N PRO A 38 33.20 6.47 -6.41
CA PRO A 38 33.03 7.69 -7.21
C PRO A 38 32.45 7.43 -8.62
N ASP A 39 32.22 6.17 -8.95
CA ASP A 39 31.74 5.71 -10.25
C ASP A 39 30.20 5.64 -10.32
N THR A 40 29.48 5.82 -9.19
CA THR A 40 28.02 5.66 -9.13
C THR A 40 27.26 6.66 -10.02
N GLU A 41 27.76 7.89 -10.18
CA GLU A 41 27.16 8.86 -11.11
C GLU A 41 27.39 8.48 -12.58
N ALA A 42 28.54 7.90 -12.92
CA ALA A 42 28.86 7.45 -14.27
C ALA A 42 28.05 6.19 -14.67
N PHE A 43 27.74 5.32 -13.71
CA PHE A 43 26.95 4.11 -13.94
C PHE A 43 25.44 4.32 -13.76
N ALA A 44 24.98 5.41 -13.14
CA ALA A 44 23.57 5.73 -12.98
C ALA A 44 22.76 5.65 -14.30
N PRO A 45 23.21 6.21 -15.45
CA PRO A 45 22.46 6.09 -16.70
C PRO A 45 22.41 4.65 -17.23
N ILE A 46 23.50 3.89 -17.12
CA ILE A 46 23.57 2.48 -17.54
C ILE A 46 22.64 1.63 -16.68
N TYR A 47 22.69 1.81 -15.36
CA TYR A 47 21.83 1.13 -14.42
C TYR A 47 20.34 1.43 -14.68
N LYS A 48 20.01 2.70 -14.94
CA LYS A 48 18.63 3.11 -15.29
C LYS A 48 18.17 2.45 -16.59
N GLN A 49 19.03 2.38 -17.60
CA GLN A 49 18.72 1.74 -18.88
C GLN A 49 18.50 0.23 -18.74
N GLU A 50 19.38 -0.47 -18.01
CA GLU A 50 19.24 -1.91 -17.74
C GLU A 50 17.97 -2.21 -16.93
N LYS A 51 17.66 -1.38 -15.93
CA LYS A 51 16.44 -1.49 -15.14
C LYS A 51 15.18 -1.32 -16.01
N GLN A 52 15.18 -0.35 -16.92
CA GLN A 52 14.09 -0.18 -17.89
C GLN A 52 13.98 -1.35 -18.86
N LYS A 53 15.10 -1.89 -19.34
CA LYS A 53 15.12 -3.08 -20.19
C LYS A 53 14.52 -4.29 -19.47
N MET A 54 14.98 -4.60 -18.26
CA MET A 54 14.45 -5.68 -17.42
C MET A 54 12.95 -5.49 -17.16
N SER A 55 12.50 -4.26 -16.89
CA SER A 55 11.07 -3.96 -16.72
C SER A 55 10.26 -4.25 -17.98
N ARG A 56 10.77 -3.91 -19.17
CA ARG A 56 10.11 -4.23 -20.45
C ARG A 56 10.08 -5.73 -20.72
N ASP A 57 11.21 -6.41 -20.52
CA ASP A 57 11.33 -7.85 -20.72
C ASP A 57 10.37 -8.61 -19.78
N TRP A 58 10.22 -8.16 -18.53
CA TRP A 58 9.22 -8.72 -17.63
C TRP A 58 7.79 -8.41 -18.03
N GLY A 59 7.47 -7.17 -18.39
CA GLY A 59 6.14 -6.82 -18.88
C GLY A 59 5.72 -7.67 -20.08
N ALA A 60 6.65 -7.92 -21.01
CA ALA A 60 6.41 -8.80 -22.16
C ALA A 60 6.12 -10.26 -21.74
N GLN A 61 6.85 -10.80 -20.77
CA GLN A 61 6.58 -12.15 -20.25
C GLN A 61 5.23 -12.25 -19.54
N PHE A 62 4.85 -11.19 -18.82
CA PHE A 62 3.54 -11.13 -18.18
C PHE A 62 2.40 -11.08 -19.22
N GLU A 63 2.56 -10.31 -20.30
CA GLU A 63 1.62 -10.28 -21.42
C GLU A 63 1.54 -11.63 -22.17
N ILE A 64 2.66 -12.36 -22.29
CA ILE A 64 2.65 -13.72 -22.83
C ILE A 64 1.80 -14.65 -21.95
N LEU A 65 1.93 -14.55 -20.62
CA LEU A 65 1.10 -15.33 -19.69
C LEU A 65 -0.39 -15.01 -19.85
N LEU A 66 -0.74 -13.73 -20.01
CA LEU A 66 -2.13 -13.29 -20.21
C LEU A 66 -2.75 -13.83 -21.51
N ASN A 67 -1.95 -13.90 -22.58
CA ASN A 67 -2.41 -14.31 -23.91
C ASN A 67 -2.21 -15.81 -24.21
N LYS A 68 -1.71 -16.58 -23.25
CA LYS A 68 -1.44 -18.01 -23.41
C LYS A 68 -2.73 -18.78 -23.70
N SER A 69 -2.74 -19.64 -24.72
CA SER A 69 -3.90 -20.48 -25.03
C SER A 69 -4.09 -21.62 -24.03
N SER A 70 -3.01 -22.19 -23.51
CA SER A 70 -3.04 -23.24 -22.50
C SER A 70 -3.39 -22.68 -21.11
N PRO A 71 -3.87 -23.52 -20.17
CA PRO A 71 -3.97 -23.16 -18.76
C PRO A 71 -2.65 -22.59 -18.22
N VAL A 72 -2.77 -21.65 -17.28
CA VAL A 72 -1.65 -21.02 -16.57
C VAL A 72 -1.60 -21.66 -15.19
N SER A 73 -0.45 -22.20 -14.80
CA SER A 73 -0.27 -22.77 -13.47
C SER A 73 0.00 -21.68 -12.41
N LYS A 74 -0.29 -22.01 -11.13
CA LYS A 74 0.04 -21.15 -9.99
C LYS A 74 1.54 -20.82 -9.94
N TRP A 75 2.40 -21.78 -10.24
CA TRP A 75 3.86 -21.60 -10.25
C TRP A 75 4.34 -20.64 -11.34
N GLU A 76 3.74 -20.72 -12.54
CA GLU A 76 4.04 -19.77 -13.63
C GLU A 76 3.64 -18.35 -13.26
N LEU A 77 2.50 -18.15 -12.61
CA LEU A 77 2.11 -16.83 -12.11
C LEU A 77 3.11 -16.34 -11.05
N MET A 78 3.35 -17.15 -10.01
CA MET A 78 4.24 -16.78 -8.90
C MET A 78 5.66 -16.44 -9.38
N SER A 79 6.16 -17.11 -10.41
CA SER A 79 7.49 -16.82 -10.95
C SER A 79 7.58 -15.45 -11.63
N LEU A 80 6.46 -14.83 -11.99
CA LEU A 80 6.39 -13.53 -12.66
C LEU A 80 5.91 -12.37 -11.77
N ILE A 81 5.25 -12.62 -10.64
CA ILE A 81 4.84 -11.53 -9.72
C ILE A 81 6.09 -10.91 -9.06
N ARG A 82 6.22 -9.59 -9.13
CA ARG A 82 7.26 -8.79 -8.49
C ARG A 82 6.67 -7.52 -7.89
N SER A 83 7.17 -7.11 -6.73
CA SER A 83 6.87 -5.76 -6.22
C SER A 83 7.51 -4.71 -7.13
N GLU A 84 6.72 -3.72 -7.53
CA GLU A 84 7.10 -2.63 -8.42
C GLU A 84 7.76 -1.48 -7.67
N VAL A 85 7.64 -1.43 -6.35
CA VAL A 85 8.25 -0.39 -5.51
C VAL A 85 8.75 -0.97 -4.19
N ASN A 86 9.84 -0.40 -3.67
CA ASN A 86 10.38 -0.79 -2.38
C ASN A 86 9.64 -0.07 -1.24
N CYS A 87 9.30 -0.79 -0.18
CA CYS A 87 8.79 -0.24 1.06
C CYS A 87 9.86 -0.33 2.16
N PRO A 88 10.36 0.79 2.71
CA PRO A 88 11.38 0.76 3.76
C PRO A 88 10.94 0.06 5.06
N ARG A 89 9.66 0.22 5.43
CA ARG A 89 9.08 -0.41 6.62
C ARG A 89 7.75 -1.06 6.28
N LEU A 90 7.79 -2.36 6.00
CA LEU A 90 6.63 -3.16 5.65
C LEU A 90 6.16 -3.95 6.89
N ILE A 91 4.92 -3.76 7.33
CA ILE A 91 4.35 -4.42 8.50
C ILE A 91 3.09 -5.17 8.09
N LYS A 92 2.93 -6.40 8.60
CA LYS A 92 1.77 -7.25 8.38
C LYS A 92 0.78 -7.10 9.55
N PHE A 93 -0.49 -6.90 9.26
CA PHE A 93 -1.57 -6.71 10.24
C PHE A 93 -2.69 -7.71 10.04
N GLY A 94 -3.33 -8.17 11.12
CA GLY A 94 -4.49 -9.08 11.07
C GLY A 94 -4.14 -10.49 10.62
N ALA A 95 -2.90 -10.94 10.88
CA ALA A 95 -2.49 -12.31 10.59
C ALA A 95 -2.68 -13.17 11.85
N ASP A 96 -3.47 -14.23 11.72
CA ASP A 96 -3.80 -15.18 12.77
C ASP A 96 -4.02 -16.58 12.15
N GLU A 97 -4.67 -17.50 12.89
CA GLU A 97 -4.94 -18.86 12.41
C GLU A 97 -5.91 -18.88 11.21
N GLU A 98 -6.84 -17.92 11.11
CA GLU A 98 -7.94 -17.84 10.15
C GLU A 98 -7.72 -16.81 9.03
N SER A 99 -6.96 -15.74 9.29
CA SER A 99 -6.60 -14.69 8.34
C SER A 99 -5.08 -14.59 8.11
N ASN A 100 -4.68 -14.35 6.88
CA ASN A 100 -3.28 -14.14 6.53
C ASN A 100 -2.93 -12.66 6.60
N GLY A 101 -3.86 -11.79 6.99
CA GLY A 101 -3.63 -10.36 7.12
C GLY A 101 -3.22 -9.67 5.83
N HIS A 102 -2.82 -8.40 5.96
CA HIS A 102 -2.30 -7.61 4.85
C HIS A 102 -1.06 -6.84 5.27
N TYR A 103 -0.18 -6.59 4.30
CA TYR A 103 0.97 -5.72 4.50
C TYR A 103 0.58 -4.27 4.25
N VAL A 104 1.03 -3.37 5.13
CA VAL A 104 0.94 -1.92 4.96
C VAL A 104 2.34 -1.32 5.03
N CYS A 105 2.64 -0.41 4.10
CA CYS A 105 3.90 0.30 4.08
C CYS A 105 3.85 1.54 4.98
N ASN A 106 4.87 1.74 5.81
CA ASN A 106 5.04 2.89 6.69
C ASN A 106 3.71 3.30 7.39
N PRO A 107 3.09 2.40 8.17
CA PRO A 107 1.75 2.63 8.73
C PRO A 107 1.64 3.92 9.56
N GLU A 108 2.71 4.31 10.26
CA GLU A 108 2.74 5.61 10.96
C GLU A 108 2.63 6.83 10.05
N ILE A 109 3.05 6.77 8.79
CA ILE A 109 2.90 7.88 7.84
C ILE A 109 1.43 8.00 7.42
N ASN A 110 0.73 6.88 7.16
CA ASN A 110 -0.71 6.87 6.88
C ASN A 110 -1.50 7.50 8.04
N ALA A 111 -1.12 7.20 9.29
CA ALA A 111 -1.80 7.73 10.47
C ALA A 111 -1.43 9.18 10.86
N HIS A 112 -0.47 9.81 10.18
CA HIS A 112 -0.03 11.20 10.41
C HIS A 112 -0.19 12.08 9.17
N GLN A 113 -1.11 11.74 8.27
CA GLN A 113 -1.45 12.61 7.15
C GLN A 113 -2.05 13.93 7.64
N TRP A 114 -2.09 14.92 6.74
CA TRP A 114 -2.67 16.23 7.00
C TRP A 114 -4.21 16.19 7.15
N HIS A 115 -4.84 15.07 6.80
CA HIS A 115 -6.26 14.80 6.98
C HIS A 115 -6.49 13.67 7.99
N MET A 116 -7.76 13.46 8.34
CA MET A 116 -8.18 12.32 9.14
C MET A 116 -7.83 11.02 8.41
N CYS A 117 -7.09 10.12 9.08
CA CYS A 117 -6.80 8.80 8.54
C CYS A 117 -8.08 7.97 8.49
N LEU A 118 -8.42 7.40 7.34
CA LEU A 118 -9.68 6.71 7.10
C LEU A 118 -9.47 5.38 6.38
N ILE A 119 -10.04 4.32 6.96
CA ILE A 119 -9.94 2.95 6.51
C ILE A 119 -11.34 2.43 6.21
N TYR A 120 -11.54 1.90 5.02
CA TYR A 120 -12.74 1.17 4.64
C TYR A 120 -12.39 -0.30 4.48
N SER A 121 -13.06 -1.16 5.24
CA SER A 121 -12.87 -2.61 5.18
C SER A 121 -14.17 -3.28 4.77
N ILE A 122 -14.14 -3.95 3.62
CA ILE A 122 -15.31 -4.55 2.99
C ILE A 122 -15.17 -6.08 3.06
N GLY A 123 -16.19 -6.76 3.56
CA GLY A 123 -16.16 -8.22 3.77
C GLY A 123 -15.45 -8.60 5.08
N VAL A 124 -15.72 -7.88 6.16
CA VAL A 124 -15.13 -8.16 7.47
C VAL A 124 -15.86 -9.35 8.08
N ARG A 125 -15.43 -10.56 7.73
CA ARG A 125 -15.99 -11.80 8.26
C ARG A 125 -15.49 -12.08 9.68
N ASP A 126 -16.40 -12.41 10.59
CA ASP A 126 -16.20 -12.85 11.98
C ASP A 126 -15.48 -11.86 12.92
N SER A 127 -14.25 -11.43 12.61
CA SER A 127 -13.47 -10.52 13.48
C SER A 127 -12.64 -9.49 12.70
N PRO A 128 -12.68 -8.20 13.09
CA PRO A 128 -11.88 -7.13 12.50
C PRO A 128 -10.41 -7.15 12.94
N ASN A 129 -9.70 -8.26 12.74
CA ASN A 129 -8.33 -8.45 13.27
C ASN A 129 -7.32 -7.48 12.64
N PHE A 130 -7.40 -7.26 11.32
CA PHE A 130 -6.57 -6.27 10.63
C PHE A 130 -6.79 -4.87 11.23
N GLU A 131 -8.05 -4.49 11.39
CA GLU A 131 -8.45 -3.17 11.83
C GLU A 131 -8.08 -2.96 13.31
N THR A 132 -8.21 -3.99 14.14
CA THR A 132 -7.77 -4.00 15.54
C THR A 132 -6.26 -3.78 15.64
N ASP A 133 -5.45 -4.60 14.97
CA ASP A 133 -4.00 -4.49 15.01
C ASP A 133 -3.52 -3.13 14.48
N PHE A 134 -4.12 -2.67 13.39
CA PHE A 134 -3.75 -1.40 12.77
C PHE A 134 -4.11 -0.21 13.65
N LEU A 135 -5.31 -0.20 14.27
CA LEU A 135 -5.69 0.85 15.21
C LEU A 135 -4.78 0.86 16.44
N ASN A 136 -4.50 -0.30 17.03
CA ASN A 136 -3.62 -0.41 18.19
C ASN A 136 -2.22 0.12 17.85
N PHE A 137 -1.67 -0.27 16.69
CA PHE A 137 -0.37 0.19 16.23
C PHE A 137 -0.33 1.71 15.99
N THR A 138 -1.42 2.28 15.46
CA THR A 138 -1.53 3.70 15.15
C THR A 138 -2.08 4.54 16.30
N GLU A 139 -2.16 3.98 17.52
CA GLU A 139 -2.70 4.66 18.71
C GLU A 139 -4.11 5.23 18.48
N HIS A 140 -4.95 4.46 17.78
CA HIS A 140 -6.32 4.80 17.39
C HIS A 140 -6.42 6.11 16.60
N ARG A 141 -5.43 6.47 15.79
CA ARG A 141 -5.46 7.72 15.01
C ARG A 141 -6.34 7.65 13.76
N CYS A 142 -6.64 6.45 13.28
CA CYS A 142 -7.51 6.22 12.12
C CYS A 142 -8.97 6.00 12.52
N TRP A 143 -9.88 6.29 11.60
CA TRP A 143 -11.28 5.89 11.66
C TRP A 143 -11.51 4.71 10.73
N ASN A 144 -12.34 3.77 11.17
CA ASN A 144 -12.70 2.59 10.41
C ASN A 144 -14.17 2.66 10.00
N VAL A 145 -14.45 2.28 8.75
CA VAL A 145 -15.78 1.91 8.28
C VAL A 145 -15.73 0.44 7.92
N LEU A 146 -16.40 -0.39 8.71
CA LEU A 146 -16.55 -1.82 8.45
C LEU A 146 -17.85 -2.02 7.70
N VAL A 147 -17.80 -2.74 6.59
CA VAL A 147 -18.98 -3.02 5.79
C VAL A 147 -19.05 -4.51 5.51
N ASP A 148 -20.13 -5.14 5.95
CA ASP A 148 -20.38 -6.56 5.72
C ASP A 148 -21.89 -6.81 5.57
N GLU A 149 -22.24 -7.92 4.92
CA GLU A 149 -23.62 -8.36 4.79
C GLU A 149 -24.20 -8.77 6.15
N ASP A 150 -23.38 -9.41 6.99
CA ASP A 150 -23.75 -9.80 8.34
C ASP A 150 -23.44 -8.67 9.35
N PRO A 151 -24.25 -8.50 10.41
CA PRO A 151 -23.97 -7.52 11.45
C PRO A 151 -22.62 -7.76 12.13
N ILE A 152 -21.77 -6.72 12.17
CA ILE A 152 -20.47 -6.75 12.84
C ILE A 152 -20.61 -6.18 14.25
N GLU A 153 -20.57 -7.04 15.26
CA GLU A 153 -20.46 -6.62 16.65
C GLU A 153 -19.00 -6.30 16.99
N THR A 154 -18.70 -5.04 17.28
CA THR A 154 -17.35 -4.59 17.65
C THR A 154 -17.39 -3.45 18.65
N ASP A 155 -16.45 -3.48 19.61
CA ASP A 155 -16.20 -2.41 20.58
C ASP A 155 -15.01 -1.52 20.19
N LEU A 156 -14.47 -1.71 18.97
CA LEU A 156 -13.34 -0.93 18.47
C LEU A 156 -13.67 0.56 18.42
N ALA A 157 -12.90 1.35 19.16
CA ALA A 157 -13.00 2.80 19.12
C ALA A 157 -12.83 3.35 17.70
N ARG A 158 -13.54 4.44 17.38
CA ARG A 158 -13.49 5.12 16.07
C ARG A 158 -13.89 4.22 14.89
N THR A 159 -14.86 3.35 15.12
CA THR A 159 -15.37 2.43 14.12
C THR A 159 -16.84 2.69 13.85
N TRP A 160 -17.23 2.66 12.57
CA TRP A 160 -18.60 2.61 12.12
C TRP A 160 -18.85 1.27 11.43
N SER A 161 -19.79 0.48 11.94
CA SER A 161 -20.27 -0.72 11.26
C SER A 161 -21.45 -0.35 10.36
N VAL A 162 -21.42 -0.86 9.13
CA VAL A 162 -22.50 -0.73 8.16
C VAL A 162 -22.90 -2.12 7.71
N GLU A 163 -24.14 -2.49 8.02
CA GLU A 163 -24.75 -3.71 7.53
C GLU A 163 -25.25 -3.50 6.09
N GLY A 164 -24.79 -4.34 5.18
CA GLY A 164 -25.24 -4.38 3.79
C GLY A 164 -24.15 -4.86 2.84
N ARG A 165 -24.60 -5.55 1.78
CA ARG A 165 -23.70 -6.00 0.71
C ARG A 165 -23.25 -4.82 -0.14
N VAL A 166 -21.96 -4.76 -0.42
CA VAL A 166 -21.39 -3.75 -1.31
C VAL A 166 -21.41 -4.23 -2.76
N GLU A 167 -22.10 -3.48 -3.62
CA GLU A 167 -22.05 -3.68 -5.07
C GLU A 167 -21.71 -2.38 -5.81
N LYS A 168 -21.52 -2.47 -7.13
CA LYS A 168 -21.21 -1.30 -7.97
C LYS A 168 -22.28 -0.22 -7.88
N PHE A 169 -23.54 -0.61 -7.76
CA PHE A 169 -24.69 0.29 -7.69
C PHE A 169 -25.59 -0.13 -6.53
N SER A 170 -26.05 0.85 -5.75
CA SER A 170 -26.99 0.61 -4.66
C SER A 170 -28.35 0.14 -5.18
N LYS A 171 -28.97 -0.79 -4.46
CA LYS A 171 -30.32 -1.28 -4.75
C LYS A 171 -31.15 -1.21 -3.47
N ARG A 172 -32.11 -0.26 -3.45
CA ARG A 172 -32.91 0.08 -2.26
C ARG A 172 -33.75 -1.09 -1.74
N ASP A 173 -34.04 -2.05 -2.59
CA ASP A 173 -34.88 -3.22 -2.32
C ASP A 173 -34.13 -4.38 -1.64
N LYS A 174 -32.79 -4.34 -1.56
CA LYS A 174 -31.98 -5.53 -1.21
C LYS A 174 -30.90 -5.30 -0.15
N ASN A 175 -30.97 -4.21 0.61
CA ASN A 175 -29.88 -3.77 1.50
C ASN A 175 -28.51 -3.74 0.81
N ILE A 176 -28.50 -3.44 -0.49
CA ILE A 176 -27.28 -3.33 -1.30
C ILE A 176 -26.90 -1.85 -1.37
N THR A 177 -25.68 -1.56 -0.96
CA THR A 177 -25.11 -0.21 -1.02
C THR A 177 -23.90 -0.19 -1.95
N SER A 178 -23.56 0.99 -2.47
CA SER A 178 -22.32 1.20 -3.20
C SER A 178 -21.32 1.94 -2.32
N LEU A 179 -20.03 1.72 -2.53
CA LEU A 179 -18.98 2.49 -1.85
C LEU A 179 -19.16 3.99 -2.07
N ILE A 180 -19.62 4.38 -3.26
CA ILE A 180 -19.87 5.78 -3.61
C ILE A 180 -20.94 6.39 -2.70
N ASP A 181 -22.07 5.70 -2.52
CA ASP A 181 -23.15 6.18 -1.65
C ASP A 181 -22.72 6.22 -0.18
N LEU A 182 -21.94 5.23 0.27
CA LEU A 182 -21.37 5.26 1.62
C LEU A 182 -20.43 6.45 1.80
N MET A 183 -19.51 6.68 0.88
CA MET A 183 -18.58 7.81 0.94
C MET A 183 -19.32 9.15 0.93
N HIS A 184 -20.36 9.31 0.10
CA HIS A 184 -21.20 10.51 0.12
C HIS A 184 -22.00 10.66 1.41
N LYS A 185 -22.60 9.58 1.93
CA LYS A 185 -23.36 9.57 3.18
C LYS A 185 -22.52 10.07 4.35
N TYR A 186 -21.26 9.63 4.44
CA TYR A 186 -20.33 10.04 5.50
C TYR A 186 -19.48 11.27 5.13
N ARG A 187 -19.69 11.85 3.94
CA ARG A 187 -18.95 13.03 3.42
C ARG A 187 -17.44 12.81 3.36
N HIS A 188 -17.02 11.60 3.04
CA HIS A 188 -15.62 11.25 2.85
C HIS A 188 -15.22 11.48 1.39
N SER A 189 -14.10 12.17 1.16
CA SER A 189 -13.56 12.45 -0.18
C SER A 189 -12.22 11.76 -0.45
N VAL A 190 -11.54 11.30 0.61
CA VAL A 190 -10.22 10.68 0.58
C VAL A 190 -10.26 9.42 1.45
N LEU A 191 -9.69 8.32 0.96
CA LEU A 191 -9.46 7.09 1.72
C LEU A 191 -7.96 6.79 1.76
N ASP A 192 -7.41 6.58 2.95
CA ASP A 192 -6.02 6.16 3.10
C ASP A 192 -5.86 4.68 2.73
N ILE A 193 -6.79 3.84 3.23
CA ILE A 193 -6.77 2.40 3.01
C ILE A 193 -8.18 1.93 2.63
N LEU A 194 -8.28 1.25 1.49
CA LEU A 194 -9.47 0.51 1.07
C LEU A 194 -9.14 -0.99 1.01
N LYS A 195 -9.70 -1.78 1.92
CA LYS A 195 -9.50 -3.22 2.04
C LYS A 195 -10.71 -3.98 1.51
N PHE A 196 -10.46 -4.97 0.65
CA PHE A 196 -11.46 -5.92 0.15
C PHE A 196 -11.10 -7.34 0.57
N ASP A 197 -12.04 -8.00 1.23
CA ASP A 197 -12.01 -9.42 1.56
C ASP A 197 -13.37 -10.06 1.22
N ILE A 198 -13.72 -10.04 -0.07
CA ILE A 198 -14.98 -10.57 -0.59
C ILE A 198 -14.70 -11.55 -1.74
N ASP A 199 -15.55 -12.56 -1.88
CA ASP A 199 -15.42 -13.63 -2.90
C ASP A 199 -15.98 -13.22 -4.29
N ASP A 200 -16.26 -11.93 -4.51
CA ASP A 200 -16.89 -11.36 -5.72
C ASP A 200 -15.89 -10.66 -6.67
N ASP A 201 -16.34 -10.26 -7.87
CA ASP A 201 -15.53 -9.42 -8.77
C ASP A 201 -15.40 -7.99 -8.20
N ILE A 202 -14.24 -7.71 -7.59
CA ILE A 202 -13.94 -6.43 -6.94
C ILE A 202 -13.51 -5.34 -7.93
N ILE A 203 -13.14 -5.69 -9.18
CA ILE A 203 -12.61 -4.72 -10.15
C ILE A 203 -13.62 -3.59 -10.45
N PRO A 204 -14.91 -3.88 -10.72
CA PRO A 204 -15.90 -2.84 -10.93
C PRO A 204 -16.06 -1.90 -9.72
N LEU A 205 -15.94 -2.42 -8.49
CA LEU A 205 -16.02 -1.63 -7.25
C LEU A 205 -14.84 -0.69 -7.10
N ILE A 206 -13.63 -1.22 -7.32
CA ILE A 206 -12.39 -0.42 -7.31
C ILE A 206 -12.51 0.69 -8.34
N HIS A 207 -12.79 0.35 -9.60
CA HIS A 207 -12.85 1.30 -10.70
C HIS A 207 -13.87 2.41 -10.46
N SER A 208 -15.08 2.07 -10.00
CA SER A 208 -16.11 3.09 -9.70
C SER A 208 -15.67 4.01 -8.57
N THR A 209 -15.04 3.47 -7.53
CA THR A 209 -14.62 4.24 -6.35
C THR A 209 -13.48 5.21 -6.69
N ILE A 210 -12.41 4.72 -7.33
CA ILE A 210 -11.24 5.55 -7.65
C ILE A 210 -11.52 6.61 -8.73
N SER A 211 -12.61 6.47 -9.48
CA SER A 211 -13.01 7.47 -10.48
C SER A 211 -13.60 8.75 -9.87
N LEU A 212 -14.07 8.68 -8.63
CA LEU A 212 -14.74 9.79 -7.94
C LEU A 212 -14.00 10.22 -6.66
N PHE A 213 -13.21 9.32 -6.08
CA PHE A 213 -12.56 9.53 -4.80
C PHE A 213 -11.07 9.25 -4.88
N GLU A 214 -10.32 9.94 -4.04
CA GLU A 214 -8.89 9.71 -3.90
C GLU A 214 -8.68 8.53 -2.94
N VAL A 215 -8.12 7.43 -3.43
CA VAL A 215 -7.77 6.26 -2.61
C VAL A 215 -6.26 6.07 -2.66
N HIS A 216 -5.59 6.02 -1.50
CA HIS A 216 -4.13 5.98 -1.48
C HIS A 216 -3.61 4.55 -1.58
N THR A 217 -4.15 3.65 -0.75
CA THR A 217 -3.75 2.25 -0.67
C THR A 217 -4.96 1.34 -0.85
N ILE A 218 -4.78 0.28 -1.64
CA ILE A 218 -5.80 -0.77 -1.82
C ILE A 218 -5.20 -2.11 -1.37
N LEU A 219 -5.89 -2.77 -0.46
CA LEU A 219 -5.55 -4.10 0.06
C LEU A 219 -6.60 -5.09 -0.42
N THR A 220 -6.19 -6.23 -0.98
CA THR A 220 -7.16 -7.20 -1.51
C THR A 220 -6.75 -8.62 -1.19
N THR A 221 -7.73 -9.45 -0.87
CA THR A 221 -7.65 -10.92 -0.91
C THR A 221 -8.51 -11.39 -2.07
N ILE A 222 -7.91 -12.05 -3.06
CA ILE A 222 -8.61 -12.44 -4.29
C ILE A 222 -8.37 -13.90 -4.58
N THR A 223 -9.46 -14.64 -4.72
CA THR A 223 -9.46 -16.03 -5.14
C THR A 223 -9.80 -16.11 -6.63
N GLY A 224 -9.01 -16.84 -7.40
CA GLY A 224 -9.32 -17.05 -8.81
C GLY A 224 -8.25 -17.84 -9.54
N GLU A 225 -8.57 -18.29 -10.75
CA GLU A 225 -7.59 -19.00 -11.59
C GLU A 225 -6.36 -18.11 -11.84
N PRO A 226 -5.14 -18.67 -11.99
CA PRO A 226 -3.92 -17.87 -12.15
C PRO A 226 -3.99 -16.82 -13.26
N ARG A 227 -4.72 -17.08 -14.35
CA ARG A 227 -4.96 -16.07 -15.40
C ARG A 227 -5.85 -14.91 -14.92
N GLN A 228 -6.88 -15.18 -14.13
CA GLN A 228 -7.75 -14.14 -13.56
C GLN A 228 -6.98 -13.27 -12.57
N LEU A 229 -6.13 -13.87 -11.74
CA LEU A 229 -5.23 -13.14 -10.84
C LEU A 229 -4.24 -12.26 -11.60
N ALA A 230 -3.67 -12.77 -12.71
CA ALA A 230 -2.81 -11.97 -13.58
C ALA A 230 -3.57 -10.79 -14.23
N GLN A 231 -4.80 -11.02 -14.69
CA GLN A 231 -5.66 -9.98 -15.23
C GLN A 231 -6.00 -8.92 -14.17
N PHE A 232 -6.22 -9.32 -12.92
CA PHE A 232 -6.41 -8.40 -11.82
C PHE A 232 -5.19 -7.49 -11.63
N LEU A 233 -3.98 -8.05 -11.54
CA LEU A 233 -2.74 -7.27 -11.39
C LEU A 233 -2.53 -6.27 -12.55
N ASN A 234 -2.78 -6.69 -13.78
CA ASN A 234 -2.69 -5.79 -14.95
C ASN A 234 -3.72 -4.65 -14.88
N LYS A 235 -4.96 -4.95 -14.47
CA LYS A 235 -6.00 -3.91 -14.28
C LYS A 235 -5.62 -2.92 -13.18
N MET A 236 -5.06 -3.38 -12.06
CA MET A 236 -4.56 -2.48 -11.01
C MET A 236 -3.46 -1.54 -11.53
N GLY A 237 -2.51 -2.08 -12.32
CA GLY A 237 -1.51 -1.26 -13.00
C GLY A 237 -2.11 -0.20 -13.92
N ARG A 238 -3.15 -0.55 -14.69
CA ARG A 238 -3.92 0.38 -15.55
C ARG A 238 -4.64 1.47 -14.76
N PHE A 239 -5.05 1.16 -13.53
CA PHE A 239 -5.66 2.11 -12.61
C PHE A 239 -4.64 3.05 -11.93
N GLY A 240 -3.35 2.92 -12.25
CA GLY A 240 -2.29 3.74 -11.65
C GLY A 240 -1.87 3.27 -10.26
N TYR A 241 -2.18 2.02 -9.91
CA TYR A 241 -1.78 1.40 -8.66
C TYR A 241 -0.60 0.47 -8.89
N VAL A 242 0.42 0.61 -8.06
CA VAL A 242 1.63 -0.21 -8.12
C VAL A 242 1.61 -1.26 -7.00
N LEU A 243 2.00 -2.48 -7.33
CA LEU A 243 2.10 -3.56 -6.36
C LEU A 243 3.35 -3.37 -5.49
N TYR A 244 3.21 -3.33 -4.17
CA TYR A 244 4.37 -3.25 -3.26
C TYR A 244 4.55 -4.48 -2.37
N ALA A 245 3.48 -5.21 -2.08
CA ALA A 245 3.55 -6.47 -1.36
C ALA A 245 2.52 -7.46 -1.90
N TRP A 246 2.87 -8.74 -1.87
CA TRP A 246 1.99 -9.82 -2.26
C TRP A 246 2.38 -11.12 -1.56
N GLU A 247 1.40 -12.00 -1.38
CA GLU A 247 1.59 -13.33 -0.81
C GLU A 247 0.51 -14.27 -1.36
N MET A 248 0.85 -15.54 -1.60
CA MET A 248 -0.16 -16.55 -1.86
C MET A 248 -0.71 -17.06 -0.53
N ASP A 249 -2.03 -17.10 -0.36
CA ASP A 249 -2.59 -17.75 0.83
C ASP A 249 -2.26 -19.25 0.79
N ALA A 250 -1.54 -19.74 1.80
CA ALA A 250 -1.20 -21.15 1.92
C ALA A 250 -2.40 -22.03 2.29
N ARG A 251 -3.44 -21.44 2.89
CA ARG A 251 -4.63 -22.11 3.43
C ARG A 251 -5.75 -22.16 2.40
N LYS A 252 -5.84 -21.14 1.53
CA LYS A 252 -6.81 -21.07 0.44
C LYS A 252 -6.14 -21.26 -0.93
N PRO A 253 -6.50 -22.30 -1.71
CA PRO A 253 -5.90 -22.52 -3.02
C PRO A 253 -6.17 -21.33 -3.95
N ASN A 254 -5.19 -20.99 -4.78
CA ASN A 254 -5.30 -19.91 -5.77
C ASN A 254 -5.84 -18.58 -5.23
N THR A 255 -5.49 -18.26 -3.98
CA THR A 255 -5.82 -16.98 -3.35
C THR A 255 -4.56 -16.13 -3.27
N LEU A 256 -4.64 -14.91 -3.79
CA LEU A 256 -3.57 -13.92 -3.80
C LEU A 256 -3.96 -12.77 -2.89
N ILE A 257 -3.09 -12.48 -1.93
CA ILE A 257 -3.18 -11.34 -1.04
C ILE A 257 -2.25 -10.27 -1.62
N THR A 258 -2.77 -9.07 -1.84
CA THR A 258 -1.98 -7.99 -2.44
C THR A 258 -2.17 -6.68 -1.72
N SER A 259 -1.11 -5.87 -1.78
CA SER A 259 -1.13 -4.50 -1.30
C SER A 259 -0.60 -3.59 -2.39
N HIS A 260 -1.44 -2.63 -2.76
CA HIS A 260 -1.21 -1.69 -3.84
C HIS A 260 -1.24 -0.27 -3.33
N VAL A 261 -0.43 0.60 -3.91
CA VAL A 261 -0.42 2.04 -3.61
C VAL A 261 -0.58 2.83 -4.90
N HIS A 262 -1.34 3.92 -4.86
CA HIS A 262 -1.48 4.80 -5.99
C HIS A 262 -0.13 5.46 -6.31
N ASP A 263 0.30 5.47 -7.58
CA ASP A 263 1.64 5.90 -7.99
C ASP A 263 1.97 7.33 -7.54
N ARG A 264 0.99 8.23 -7.59
CA ARG A 264 1.10 9.62 -7.09
C ARG A 264 1.36 9.74 -5.58
N LYS A 265 1.12 8.69 -4.80
CA LYS A 265 1.26 8.67 -3.33
C LYS A 265 2.56 8.05 -2.85
N LEU A 266 3.38 7.50 -3.75
CA LEU A 266 4.65 6.86 -3.39
C LEU A 266 5.54 7.76 -2.52
N GLN A 267 5.79 8.99 -2.97
CA GLN A 267 6.67 9.89 -2.25
C GLN A 267 6.08 10.35 -0.91
N SER A 268 4.79 10.72 -0.89
CA SER A 268 4.13 11.22 0.33
C SER A 268 3.95 10.15 1.40
N LEU A 269 3.87 8.88 1.01
CA LEU A 269 3.80 7.73 1.92
C LEU A 269 5.17 7.11 2.22
N GLY A 270 6.26 7.76 1.80
CA GLY A 270 7.63 7.36 2.14
C GLY A 270 8.10 6.06 1.46
N PHE A 271 7.53 5.72 0.30
CA PHE A 271 8.04 4.62 -0.51
C PHE A 271 9.43 4.94 -1.07
N GLY A 272 10.23 3.90 -1.27
CA GLY A 272 11.52 3.99 -1.91
C GLY A 272 11.41 4.12 -3.43
N GLU A 273 12.53 3.89 -4.12
CA GLU A 273 12.59 3.96 -5.57
C GLU A 273 11.69 2.88 -6.21
N ARG A 274 10.95 3.28 -7.25
CA ARG A 274 10.22 2.36 -8.13
C ARG A 274 11.21 1.40 -8.79
N GLN A 275 10.99 0.11 -8.68
CA GLN A 275 11.84 -0.96 -9.22
C GLN A 275 11.52 -1.25 -10.68
N GLY A 276 10.26 -1.09 -11.10
CA GLY A 276 9.84 -1.25 -12.48
C GLY A 276 8.34 -1.01 -12.65
N THR A 277 7.87 -1.23 -13.87
CA THR A 277 6.46 -1.35 -14.22
C THR A 277 6.29 -2.71 -14.88
N TYR A 278 5.74 -3.67 -14.15
CA TYR A 278 5.73 -5.08 -14.56
C TYR A 278 4.36 -5.55 -15.05
N PHE A 279 3.27 -4.93 -14.60
CA PHE A 279 1.92 -5.45 -14.84
C PHE A 279 1.12 -4.63 -15.85
N TYR A 280 1.52 -3.39 -16.14
CA TYR A 280 0.89 -2.56 -17.16
C TYR A 280 1.90 -2.11 -18.21
N TYR A 281 1.81 -2.68 -19.41
CA TYR A 281 2.66 -2.33 -20.54
C TYR A 281 1.94 -1.36 -21.46
N THR A 282 2.43 -0.12 -21.55
CA THR A 282 2.10 0.82 -22.61
C THR A 282 3.21 0.72 -23.65
N GLY A 283 3.06 -0.21 -24.58
CA GLY A 283 3.89 -0.24 -25.78
C GLY A 283 3.66 0.99 -26.63
#